data_AF-A0A392RDA3-F1
#
_entry.id   AF-A0A392RDA3-F1
#
_cell.length_a   1.000
_cell.length_b   1.000
_cell.length_c   1.000
_cell.angle_alpha   90.00
_cell.angle_beta   90.00
_cell.angle_gamma   90.00
#
_symmetry.space_group_name_H-M   'P 1'
#
loop_
_entity.id
_entity.type
_entity.pdbx_description
1 polymer ?
#
loop_
_entity_poly.entity_id
_entity_poly.type
_entity_poly.pdbx_seq_one_letter_code
_entity_poly.pdbx_strand_id
1 'polypeptide(L)'
;MVLLRCVDKCEADMLIKEIHEGSFGTHANGHAMAKKILRAGYYWMTMEADCFRYAKTCHKCQIYADKVHVPPTPLNVLTAPWPFSMWGIDMI
;
A
#
# COMPACT_ATOMS: atom_id res chain seq x y z
N MET A 1 -17.72 -22.81 -13.01
CA MET A 1 -17.71 -22.32 -11.61
C MET A 1 -16.34 -22.61 -11.04
N VAL A 2 -15.61 -21.57 -10.61
CA VAL A 2 -14.38 -21.79 -9.84
C VAL A 2 -14.79 -22.06 -8.40
N LEU A 3 -14.47 -23.25 -7.87
CA LEU A 3 -14.69 -23.56 -6.47
C LEU A 3 -13.58 -22.92 -5.65
N LEU A 4 -13.96 -22.12 -4.65
CA LEU A 4 -13.01 -21.55 -3.70
C LEU A 4 -13.00 -22.41 -2.43
N ARG A 5 -11.81 -22.68 -1.92
CA ARG A 5 -11.59 -23.35 -0.63
C ARG A 5 -11.59 -22.31 0.49
N CYS A 6 -12.49 -22.47 1.45
CA CYS A 6 -12.44 -21.71 2.69
C CYS A 6 -11.24 -22.18 3.51
N VAL A 7 -10.46 -21.25 4.03
CA VAL A 7 -9.30 -21.54 4.88
C VAL A 7 -9.54 -21.04 6.29
N ASP A 8 -8.92 -21.70 7.26
CA ASP A 8 -8.92 -21.24 8.63
C ASP A 8 -7.94 -20.08 8.84
N LYS A 9 -7.93 -19.54 10.06
CA LYS A 9 -7.08 -18.40 10.42
C LYS A 9 -5.58 -18.70 10.30
N CYS A 10 -5.15 -19.90 10.70
CA CYS A 10 -3.74 -20.28 10.67
C CYS A 10 -3.24 -20.39 9.23
N GLU A 11 -4.04 -21.04 8.36
CA GLU A 11 -3.77 -21.12 6.93
C GLU A 11 -3.79 -19.72 6.27
N ALA A 12 -4.75 -18.88 6.63
CA ALA A 12 -4.82 -17.50 6.14
C ALA A 12 -3.56 -16.70 6.49
N ASP A 13 -3.11 -16.74 7.75
CA ASP A 13 -1.91 -16.03 8.20
C ASP A 13 -0.65 -16.50 7.45
N MET A 14 -0.55 -17.82 7.20
CA MET A 14 0.54 -18.39 6.39
C MET A 14 0.50 -17.91 4.93
N LEU A 15 -0.69 -17.94 4.29
CA LEU A 15 -0.87 -17.50 2.91
C LEU A 15 -0.54 -16.01 2.74
N ILE A 16 -1.00 -15.16 3.66
CA ILE A 16 -0.70 -13.72 3.65
C ILE A 16 0.81 -13.50 3.72
N LYS A 17 1.48 -14.16 4.67
CA LYS A 17 2.92 -14.03 4.86
C LYS A 17 3.71 -14.50 3.64
N GLU A 18 3.37 -15.66 3.08
CA GLU A 18 4.07 -16.22 1.91
C GLU A 18 3.90 -15.34 0.67
N ILE A 19 2.70 -14.81 0.43
CA ILE A 19 2.44 -13.96 -0.76
C ILE A 19 3.07 -12.57 -0.62
N HIS A 20 3.19 -12.06 0.60
CA HIS A 20 3.81 -10.76 0.84
C HIS A 20 5.34 -10.85 0.90
N GLU A 21 5.87 -11.80 1.68
CA GLU A 21 7.28 -11.88 2.09
C GLU A 21 7.97 -13.21 1.78
N GLY A 22 7.27 -14.19 1.21
CA GLY A 22 7.83 -15.49 0.86
C GLY A 22 8.90 -15.40 -0.24
N SER A 23 9.37 -16.56 -0.71
CA SER A 23 10.46 -16.62 -1.71
C SER A 23 10.10 -15.92 -3.03
N PHE A 24 8.81 -15.89 -3.36
CA PHE A 24 8.24 -15.15 -4.50
C PHE A 24 7.37 -13.96 -4.07
N GLY A 25 7.57 -13.50 -2.82
CA GLY A 25 6.88 -12.36 -2.22
C GLY A 25 7.11 -11.10 -3.04
N THR A 26 6.03 -10.35 -3.29
CA THR A 26 6.08 -9.15 -4.15
C THR A 26 5.95 -7.85 -3.36
N HIS A 27 5.86 -7.91 -2.03
CA HIS A 27 5.52 -6.75 -1.19
C HIS A 27 4.30 -5.96 -1.71
N ALA A 28 3.36 -6.66 -2.34
CA ALA A 28 2.21 -6.05 -2.98
C ALA A 28 1.26 -5.44 -1.95
N ASN A 29 0.48 -4.45 -2.37
CA ASN A 29 -0.58 -3.88 -1.52
C ASN A 29 -1.67 -4.92 -1.18
N GLY A 30 -2.42 -4.65 -0.11
CA GLY A 30 -3.43 -5.59 0.40
C GLY A 30 -4.48 -6.02 -0.64
N HIS A 31 -4.90 -5.12 -1.53
CA HIS A 31 -5.87 -5.43 -2.59
C HIS A 31 -5.31 -6.41 -3.62
N ALA A 32 -4.08 -6.18 -4.06
CA ALA A 32 -3.39 -7.06 -5.00
C ALA A 32 -3.13 -8.45 -4.39
N MET A 33 -2.81 -8.50 -3.09
CA MET A 33 -2.68 -9.76 -2.35
C MET A 33 -3.99 -10.53 -2.30
N ALA A 34 -5.09 -9.89 -1.86
CA ALA A 34 -6.40 -10.52 -1.77
C ALA A 34 -6.86 -11.09 -3.13
N LYS A 35 -6.62 -10.35 -4.22
CA LYS A 35 -6.89 -10.84 -5.58
C LYS A 35 -6.03 -12.03 -5.98
N LYS A 36 -4.74 -12.04 -5.63
CA LYS A 36 -3.86 -13.19 -5.89
C LYS A 36 -4.34 -14.44 -5.14
N ILE A 37 -4.74 -14.29 -3.88
CA ILE A 37 -5.25 -15.38 -3.03
C ILE A 37 -6.55 -15.96 -3.61
N LEU A 38 -7.50 -15.11 -3.98
CA LEU A 38 -8.74 -15.53 -4.64
C LEU A 38 -8.48 -16.28 -5.95
N ARG A 39 -7.53 -15.77 -6.76
CA ARG A 39 -7.13 -16.43 -8.02
C ARG A 39 -6.47 -17.79 -7.80
N ALA A 40 -5.77 -17.96 -6.67
CA ALA A 40 -5.20 -19.23 -6.24
C ALA A 40 -6.24 -20.20 -5.68
N GLY A 41 -7.51 -19.78 -5.54
CA GLY A 41 -8.61 -20.63 -5.12
C GLY A 41 -8.89 -20.62 -3.61
N TYR A 42 -8.30 -19.69 -2.85
CA TYR A 42 -8.50 -19.59 -1.41
C TYR A 42 -9.35 -18.38 -1.04
N TYR A 43 -10.14 -18.49 0.03
CA TYR A 43 -10.88 -17.35 0.57
C TYR A 43 -11.15 -17.51 2.07
N TRP A 44 -11.40 -16.37 2.72
CA TRP A 44 -12.01 -16.28 4.05
C TRP A 44 -12.70 -14.92 4.18
N MET A 45 -13.58 -14.76 5.17
CA MET A 45 -14.50 -13.61 5.26
C MET A 45 -13.81 -12.25 5.36
N THR A 46 -12.67 -12.17 6.06
CA THR A 46 -11.96 -10.91 6.36
C THR A 46 -10.70 -10.68 5.53
N MET A 47 -10.52 -11.45 4.45
CA MET A 47 -9.28 -11.51 3.66
C MET A 47 -8.75 -10.16 3.21
N GLU A 48 -9.60 -9.30 2.66
CA GLU A 48 -9.14 -8.00 2.17
C GLU A 48 -8.63 -7.11 3.31
N ALA A 49 -9.35 -7.08 4.44
CA ALA A 49 -8.95 -6.34 5.63
C ALA A 49 -7.66 -6.92 6.26
N ASP A 50 -7.52 -8.23 6.28
CA ASP A 50 -6.32 -8.91 6.81
C ASP A 50 -5.09 -8.63 5.94
N CYS A 51 -5.22 -8.74 4.61
CA CYS A 51 -4.15 -8.40 3.68
C CYS A 51 -3.75 -6.93 3.78
N PHE A 52 -4.73 -6.03 3.90
CA PHE A 52 -4.46 -4.60 4.08
C PHE A 52 -3.73 -4.31 5.39
N ARG A 53 -4.20 -4.89 6.50
CA ARG A 53 -3.54 -4.74 7.81
C ARG A 53 -2.11 -5.25 7.77
N TYR A 54 -1.89 -6.44 7.21
CA TYR A 54 -0.56 -7.04 7.12
C TYR A 54 0.41 -6.17 6.31
N ALA A 55 0.02 -5.76 5.10
CA ALA A 55 0.84 -4.90 4.25
C ALA A 55 1.14 -3.54 4.92
N LYS A 56 0.17 -2.98 5.64
CA LYS A 56 0.34 -1.73 6.40
C LYS A 56 1.34 -1.86 7.54
N THR A 57 1.41 -3.02 8.19
CA THR A 57 2.34 -3.30 9.29
C THR A 57 3.71 -3.81 8.84
N CYS A 58 3.90 -4.08 7.54
CA CYS A 58 5.18 -4.58 7.05
C CYS A 58 6.27 -3.50 7.14
N HIS A 59 7.28 -3.75 7.99
CA HIS A 59 8.37 -2.82 8.23
C HIS A 59 9.19 -2.47 6.97
N LYS A 60 9.45 -3.47 6.11
CA LYS A 60 10.15 -3.24 4.82
C LYS A 60 9.34 -2.29 3.94
N CYS A 61 8.03 -2.53 3.80
CA CYS A 61 7.17 -1.63 3.04
C CYS A 61 7.12 -0.23 3.64
N GLN A 62 7.11 -0.07 4.96
CA GLN A 62 7.10 1.25 5.61
C GLN A 62 8.39 2.05 5.37
N ILE A 63 9.54 1.38 5.27
CA ILE A 63 10.83 2.03 5.02
C ILE A 63 11.02 2.37 3.54
N TYR A 64 10.69 1.42 2.66
CA TYR A 64 11.05 1.50 1.24
C TYR A 64 9.92 1.97 0.33
N ALA A 65 8.68 2.09 0.80
CA ALA A 65 7.61 2.64 -0.02
C ALA A 65 7.88 4.11 -0.34
N ASP A 66 7.58 4.48 -1.58
CA ASP A 66 7.66 5.87 -2.02
C ASP A 66 6.77 6.74 -1.13
N LYS A 67 7.40 7.71 -0.45
CA LYS A 67 6.69 8.70 0.34
C LYS A 67 6.15 9.74 -0.63
N VAL A 68 4.85 9.68 -0.89
CA VAL A 68 4.13 10.75 -1.59
C VAL A 68 4.05 11.94 -0.62
N HIS A 69 5.08 12.78 -0.64
CA HIS A 69 5.12 14.05 0.11
C HIS A 69 4.30 15.14 -0.59
N VAL A 70 3.10 14.80 -1.04
CA VAL A 70 2.20 15.79 -1.65
C VAL A 70 1.43 16.46 -0.53
N PRO A 71 1.45 17.80 -0.44
CA PRO A 71 0.63 18.50 0.53
C PRO A 71 -0.85 18.16 0.28
N PRO A 72 -1.64 17.91 1.35
CA PRO A 72 -3.04 17.48 1.22
C PRO A 72 -3.92 18.49 0.49
N THR A 73 -3.45 19.74 0.41
CA THR A 73 -4.05 20.82 -0.36
C THR A 73 -2.98 21.48 -1.23
N PRO A 74 -3.32 21.93 -2.45
CA PRO A 74 -2.42 22.76 -3.23
C PRO A 74 -2.03 23.99 -2.40
N LEU A 75 -0.73 24.28 -2.32
CA LEU A 75 -0.22 25.45 -1.63
C LEU A 75 -0.67 26.69 -2.41
N ASN A 76 -1.55 27.50 -1.82
CA ASN A 76 -1.85 28.82 -2.33
C ASN A 76 -0.65 29.71 -2.02
N VAL A 77 0.21 29.93 -3.02
CA VAL A 77 1.25 30.94 -2.92
C VAL A 77 0.56 32.29 -2.84
N LEU A 78 0.74 33.01 -1.72
CA LEU A 78 0.29 34.39 -1.62
C LEU A 78 0.91 35.16 -2.79
N THR A 79 0.10 35.75 -3.64
CA THR A 79 0.60 36.64 -4.69
C THR A 79 1.18 37.88 -4.04
N ALA A 80 2.34 38.33 -4.54
CA ALA A 80 2.94 39.60 -4.13
C ALA A 80 1.92 40.73 -4.35
N PRO A 81 1.46 41.45 -3.31
CA PRO A 81 0.50 42.53 -3.47
C PRO A 81 1.07 43.72 -4.25
N TRP A 82 2.40 43.82 -4.36
CA TRP A 82 3.10 44.90 -5.07
C TRP A 82 4.38 44.37 -5.75
N PRO A 83 4.85 45.02 -6.82
CA PRO A 83 6.14 44.71 -7.43
C PRO A 83 7.26 44.74 -6.37
N PHE A 84 8.15 43.74 -6.38
CA PHE A 84 9.29 43.54 -5.45
C PHE A 84 8.99 43.04 -4.02
N SER A 85 7.76 42.67 -3.67
CA SER A 85 7.47 42.18 -2.31
C SER A 85 7.96 40.75 -2.02
N MET A 86 8.28 39.95 -3.05
CA MET A 86 8.88 38.62 -2.94
C MET A 86 9.80 38.36 -4.12
N TRP A 87 10.95 37.72 -3.87
CA TRP A 87 11.90 37.27 -4.88
C TRP A 87 12.43 35.89 -4.45
N GLY A 88 12.59 34.97 -5.41
CA GLY A 88 13.18 33.65 -5.18
C GLY A 88 14.55 33.58 -5.85
N ILE A 89 15.54 33.04 -5.15
CA ILE A 89 16.83 32.67 -5.75
C ILE A 89 16.81 31.16 -5.94
N ASP A 90 17.12 30.72 -7.15
CA ASP A 90 17.47 29.33 -7.43
C ASP A 90 18.96 29.30 -7.79
N MET A 91 19.72 28.39 -7.17
CA MET A 91 21.13 28.19 -7.49
C MET A 91 21.25 26.86 -8.24
N ILE A 92 21.81 26.93 -9.45
CA ILE A 92 22.12 25.78 -10.31
C ILE A 92 23.44 25.13 -9.86
#